data_AF-A0A8J6CGS7-F1
#
_entry.id   AF-A0A8J6CGS7-F1
#
_cell.length_a   1.000
_cell.length_b   1.000
_cell.length_c   1.000
_cell.angle_alpha   90.00
_cell.angle_beta   90.00
_cell.angle_gamma   90.00
#
_symmetry.space_group_name_H-M   'P 1'
#
loop_
_entity.id
_entity.type
_entity.pdbx_description
1 polymer ?
#
loop_
_entity_poly.entity_id
_entity_poly.type
_entity_poly.pdbx_seq_one_letter_code
_entity_poly.pdbx_strand_id
1 'polypeptide(L)'
;MKRPVKFCRVPAESSEPVEELVFDETPGDIGGFTKHINALYARAGAKVDVDVLRKHVTAHASKGGASVADVSSDVLDQLAQSQTVDIVPLMPASSSNGWVGVNMYVDDKGIPKNLPVNRRATEISSECGIPTEVRGDAYISRLCDDQEDKFERQDLTLREMSADAPWVRDARRYNEERAARGPPQIPDSWRGQGQRAPAAPPADALECLSAATDHRAKGTAAFKAGDYATAVTHYKQAADELARVLDQPAHRQAVDEQRLPVHLNLASACLSLEQPYDAIKACDVALEIDPKAVKAWFRRGQACVKIRQFPAARRNLHRAAELEPQNREIRQALERCMLEYESQAE
;
A
#
# COMPACT_ATOMS: atom_id res chain seq x y z
N MET A 1 12.95 7.64 -23.48
CA MET A 1 13.98 6.65 -23.88
C MET A 1 14.13 5.68 -22.74
N LYS A 2 14.17 4.35 -23.00
CA LYS A 2 14.36 3.38 -21.92
C LYS A 2 15.80 3.46 -21.41
N ARG A 3 15.99 3.34 -20.10
CA ARG A 3 17.31 3.37 -19.46
C ARG A 3 17.61 2.00 -18.86
N PRO A 4 18.71 1.33 -19.25
CA PRO A 4 19.08 0.06 -18.65
C PRO A 4 19.50 0.30 -17.19
N VAL A 5 18.99 -0.53 -16.28
CA VAL A 5 19.34 -0.51 -14.86
C VAL A 5 19.67 -1.92 -14.39
N LYS A 6 20.73 -2.06 -13.61
CA LYS A 6 21.23 -3.33 -13.08
C LYS A 6 20.58 -3.70 -11.75
N PHE A 7 20.25 -4.97 -11.61
CA PHE A 7 19.75 -5.57 -10.37
C PHE A 7 20.31 -6.99 -10.24
N CYS A 8 20.21 -7.60 -9.06
CA CYS A 8 20.82 -8.91 -8.80
C CYS A 8 19.75 -9.98 -8.54
N ARG A 9 19.89 -11.16 -9.17
CA ARG A 9 19.16 -12.38 -8.82
C ARG A 9 20.00 -13.19 -7.84
N VAL A 10 19.39 -13.61 -6.74
CA VAL A 10 19.93 -14.54 -5.75
C VAL A 10 19.17 -15.85 -5.89
N PRO A 11 19.69 -16.85 -6.63
CA PRO A 11 19.00 -18.11 -6.81
C PRO A 11 18.82 -18.87 -5.49
N ALA A 12 17.72 -19.62 -5.34
CA ALA A 12 17.54 -20.50 -4.19
C ALA A 12 18.52 -21.67 -4.20
N GLU A 13 18.86 -22.15 -5.39
CA GLU A 13 19.85 -23.20 -5.56
C GLU A 13 21.25 -22.66 -5.24
N SER A 14 21.88 -23.25 -4.24
CA SER A 14 23.19 -22.84 -3.71
C SER A 14 24.32 -23.00 -4.72
N SER A 15 24.20 -23.95 -5.66
CA SER A 15 25.18 -24.14 -6.73
C SER A 15 25.10 -23.10 -7.84
N GLU A 16 23.96 -22.40 -7.99
CA GLU A 16 23.83 -21.32 -8.97
C GLU A 16 24.44 -20.02 -8.38
N PRO A 17 25.34 -19.33 -9.10
CA PRO A 17 25.91 -18.07 -8.60
C PRO A 17 24.85 -16.95 -8.55
N VAL A 18 25.11 -15.91 -7.77
CA VAL A 18 24.34 -14.66 -7.85
C VAL A 18 24.58 -14.03 -9.23
N GLU A 19 23.53 -13.57 -9.89
CA GLU A 19 23.58 -13.08 -11.27
C GLU A 19 23.21 -11.60 -11.35
N GLU A 20 23.95 -10.84 -12.17
CA GLU A 20 23.57 -9.47 -12.55
C GLU A 20 22.59 -9.55 -13.73
N LEU A 21 21.44 -8.91 -13.58
CA LEU A 21 20.41 -8.79 -14.61
C LEU A 21 20.21 -7.32 -14.97
N VAL A 22 19.66 -7.06 -16.15
CA VAL A 22 19.38 -5.71 -16.65
C VAL A 22 17.89 -5.57 -16.94
N PHE A 23 17.32 -4.46 -16.47
CA PHE A 23 15.96 -4.06 -16.74
C PHE A 23 15.95 -2.71 -17.47
N ASP A 24 15.24 -2.64 -18.59
CA ASP A 24 15.06 -1.40 -19.34
C ASP A 24 13.96 -0.55 -18.71
N GLU A 25 14.36 0.31 -17.77
CA GLU A 25 13.46 1.20 -17.04
C GLU A 25 12.86 2.27 -17.96
N THR A 26 11.54 2.46 -17.83
CA THR A 26 10.81 3.54 -18.50
C THR A 26 10.55 4.63 -17.47
N PRO A 27 11.09 5.86 -17.65
CA PRO A 27 10.85 6.96 -16.72
C PRO A 27 9.35 7.18 -16.47
N GLY A 28 8.96 7.29 -15.20
CA GLY A 28 7.57 7.45 -14.78
C GLY A 28 6.75 6.15 -14.67
N ASP A 29 7.24 5.01 -15.18
CA ASP A 29 6.59 3.70 -15.00
C ASP A 29 7.06 3.00 -13.71
N ILE A 30 6.44 3.36 -12.59
CA ILE A 30 6.75 2.80 -11.26
C ILE A 30 6.47 1.28 -11.22
N GLY A 31 5.46 0.80 -11.95
CA GLY A 31 5.00 -0.59 -11.91
C GLY A 31 5.74 -1.53 -12.86
N GLY A 32 6.48 -1.00 -13.84
CA GLY A 32 7.14 -1.77 -14.90
C GLY A 32 8.10 -2.84 -14.37
N PHE A 33 8.85 -2.51 -13.31
CA PHE A 33 9.79 -3.46 -12.72
C PHE A 33 9.09 -4.60 -11.98
N THR A 34 8.05 -4.33 -11.17
CA THR A 34 7.31 -5.39 -10.48
C THR A 34 6.63 -6.32 -11.49
N LYS A 35 6.13 -5.78 -12.62
CA LYS A 35 5.64 -6.59 -13.75
C LYS A 35 6.74 -7.46 -14.35
N HIS A 36 7.95 -6.93 -14.51
CA HIS A 36 9.10 -7.68 -14.99
C HIS A 36 9.48 -8.83 -14.05
N ILE A 37 9.57 -8.58 -12.74
CA ILE A 37 9.87 -9.63 -11.74
C ILE A 37 8.74 -10.68 -11.69
N ASN A 38 7.48 -10.27 -11.72
CA ASN A 38 6.35 -11.21 -11.81
C ASN A 38 6.47 -12.15 -13.02
N ALA A 39 6.92 -11.64 -14.17
CA ALA A 39 7.14 -12.47 -15.36
C ALA A 39 8.29 -13.47 -15.18
N LEU A 40 9.33 -13.15 -14.39
CA LEU A 40 10.39 -14.09 -14.05
C LEU A 40 9.86 -15.24 -13.18
N TYR A 41 9.06 -14.93 -12.16
CA TYR A 41 8.43 -15.98 -11.33
C TYR A 41 7.42 -16.83 -12.10
N ALA A 42 6.63 -16.23 -13.00
CA ALA A 42 5.68 -16.98 -13.82
C ALA A 42 6.38 -18.01 -14.74
N ARG A 43 7.58 -17.71 -15.23
CA ARG A 43 8.38 -18.64 -16.05
C ARG A 43 8.90 -19.85 -15.27
N ALA A 44 9.09 -19.73 -13.95
CA ALA A 44 9.57 -20.83 -13.11
C ALA A 44 8.51 -21.95 -12.93
N GLY A 45 7.23 -21.68 -13.18
CA GLY A 45 6.18 -22.70 -13.39
C GLY A 45 5.80 -23.54 -12.16
N ALA A 46 6.16 -23.14 -10.95
CA ALA A 46 5.84 -23.88 -9.73
C ALA A 46 4.34 -23.86 -9.41
N LYS A 47 3.75 -25.04 -9.19
CA LYS A 47 2.33 -25.19 -8.83
C LYS A 47 2.10 -24.76 -7.38
N VAL A 48 1.01 -24.04 -7.15
CA VAL A 48 0.58 -23.62 -5.81
C VAL A 48 -0.21 -24.76 -5.16
N ASP A 49 0.19 -25.15 -3.96
CA ASP A 49 -0.62 -26.00 -3.09
C ASP A 49 -1.71 -25.16 -2.43
N VAL A 50 -2.96 -25.38 -2.86
CA VAL A 50 -4.13 -24.62 -2.41
C VAL A 50 -4.46 -24.87 -0.93
N ASP A 51 -4.13 -26.05 -0.40
CA ASP A 51 -4.35 -26.36 1.02
C ASP A 51 -3.34 -25.66 1.91
N VAL A 52 -2.08 -25.58 1.47
CA VAL A 52 -1.04 -24.78 2.14
C VAL A 52 -1.37 -23.29 2.02
N LEU A 53 -1.81 -22.81 0.85
CA LEU A 53 -2.26 -21.43 0.67
C LEU A 53 -3.42 -21.10 1.62
N ARG A 54 -4.43 -21.98 1.72
CA ARG A 54 -5.54 -21.83 2.66
C ARG A 54 -5.06 -21.73 4.09
N LYS A 55 -4.16 -22.63 4.54
CA LYS A 55 -3.55 -22.57 5.88
C LYS A 55 -2.76 -21.28 6.12
N HIS A 56 -2.05 -20.80 5.11
CA HIS A 56 -1.23 -19.59 5.22
C HIS A 56 -2.11 -18.31 5.32
N VAL A 57 -3.13 -18.20 4.47
CA VAL A 57 -4.10 -17.10 4.47
C VAL A 57 -4.88 -17.08 5.80
N THR A 58 -5.35 -18.25 6.26
CA THR A 58 -6.08 -18.38 7.53
C THR A 58 -5.22 -18.07 8.76
N ALA A 59 -3.94 -18.46 8.75
CA ALA A 59 -3.00 -18.11 9.82
C ALA A 59 -2.76 -16.59 9.90
N HIS A 60 -2.63 -15.89 8.76
CA HIS A 60 -2.53 -14.43 8.74
C HIS A 60 -3.84 -13.73 9.17
N ALA A 61 -5.00 -14.26 8.76
CA ALA A 61 -6.31 -13.76 9.17
C ALA A 61 -6.56 -13.88 10.68
N SER A 62 -6.08 -14.95 11.31
CA SER A 62 -6.23 -15.18 12.76
C SER A 62 -5.41 -14.22 13.63
N LYS A 63 -4.30 -13.68 13.13
CA LYS A 63 -3.53 -12.61 13.80
C LYS A 63 -4.20 -11.23 13.70
N GLY A 64 -5.13 -11.06 12.76
CA GLY A 64 -5.93 -9.85 12.56
C GLY A 64 -7.37 -9.94 13.07
N GLY A 65 -7.77 -11.02 13.75
CA GLY A 65 -9.09 -11.17 14.35
C GLY A 65 -10.22 -11.61 13.41
N ALA A 66 -9.94 -12.03 12.17
CA ALA A 66 -10.97 -12.54 11.26
C ALA A 66 -11.21 -14.05 11.43
N SER A 67 -12.48 -14.48 11.38
CA SER A 67 -12.89 -15.89 11.44
C SER A 67 -12.46 -16.66 10.18
N VAL A 68 -11.96 -17.87 10.41
CA VAL A 68 -11.31 -18.79 9.45
C VAL A 68 -12.31 -19.46 8.48
N ALA A 69 -13.62 -19.32 8.69
CA ALA A 69 -14.63 -20.15 8.03
C ALA A 69 -15.14 -19.64 6.65
N ASP A 70 -14.87 -18.39 6.27
CA ASP A 70 -15.62 -17.73 5.17
C ASP A 70 -14.81 -17.43 3.89
N VAL A 71 -13.55 -17.87 3.77
CA VAL A 71 -12.82 -17.72 2.49
C VAL A 71 -13.33 -18.77 1.51
N SER A 72 -14.20 -18.36 0.58
CA SER A 72 -14.75 -19.25 -0.44
C SER A 72 -13.65 -19.93 -1.27
N SER A 73 -13.94 -21.15 -1.76
CA SER A 73 -13.04 -21.89 -2.66
C SER A 73 -12.63 -21.05 -3.87
N ASP A 74 -13.55 -20.27 -4.41
CA ASP A 74 -13.35 -19.48 -5.62
C ASP A 74 -12.35 -18.35 -5.39
N VAL A 75 -12.36 -17.72 -4.21
CA VAL A 75 -11.37 -16.70 -3.83
C VAL A 75 -10.00 -17.34 -3.64
N LEU A 76 -9.92 -18.52 -3.03
CA LEU A 76 -8.65 -19.24 -2.88
C LEU A 76 -8.08 -19.68 -4.23
N ASP A 77 -8.93 -20.10 -5.17
CA ASP A 77 -8.52 -20.48 -6.52
C ASP A 77 -8.04 -19.26 -7.32
N GLN A 78 -8.73 -18.12 -7.21
CA GLN A 78 -8.27 -16.86 -7.80
C GLN A 78 -6.93 -16.40 -7.19
N LEU A 79 -6.77 -16.51 -5.87
CA LEU A 79 -5.51 -16.20 -5.20
C LEU A 79 -4.40 -17.17 -5.64
N ALA A 80 -4.69 -18.47 -5.75
CA ALA A 80 -3.72 -19.47 -6.22
C ALA A 80 -3.28 -19.23 -7.67
N GLN A 81 -4.18 -18.71 -8.52
CA GLN A 81 -3.89 -18.38 -9.92
C GLN A 81 -3.22 -17.01 -10.09
N SER A 82 -3.31 -16.13 -9.10
CA SER A 82 -2.63 -14.84 -9.13
C SER A 82 -1.12 -15.01 -8.95
N GLN A 83 -0.32 -14.25 -9.70
CA GLN A 83 1.12 -14.14 -9.46
C GLN A 83 1.41 -12.73 -8.96
N THR A 84 1.98 -12.66 -7.77
CA THR A 84 2.33 -11.40 -7.11
C THR A 84 3.74 -11.52 -6.55
N VAL A 85 4.32 -10.36 -6.25
CA VAL A 85 5.67 -10.24 -5.70
C VAL A 85 5.51 -9.55 -4.37
N ASP A 86 6.11 -10.13 -3.34
CA ASP A 86 6.24 -9.46 -2.06
C ASP A 86 7.54 -8.65 -2.05
N ILE A 87 7.50 -7.49 -1.39
CA ILE A 87 8.61 -6.54 -1.34
C ILE A 87 9.10 -6.45 0.09
N VAL A 88 10.32 -6.93 0.32
CA VAL A 88 11.06 -6.81 1.57
C VAL A 88 11.99 -5.59 1.48
N PRO A 89 11.68 -4.47 2.15
CA PRO A 89 12.50 -3.26 2.09
C PRO A 89 13.75 -3.40 2.97
N LEU A 90 14.81 -3.98 2.41
CA LEU A 90 16.10 -4.17 3.10
C LEU A 90 16.65 -2.86 3.67
N MET A 91 16.53 -1.78 2.91
CA MET A 91 16.83 -0.41 3.35
C MET A 91 15.79 0.54 2.75
N PRO A 92 14.87 1.11 3.54
CA PRO A 92 13.94 2.12 3.04
C PRO A 92 14.67 3.39 2.61
N ALA A 93 14.19 4.04 1.53
CA ALA A 93 14.68 5.35 1.13
C ALA A 93 14.28 6.41 2.18
N SER A 94 15.26 7.17 2.66
CA SER A 94 15.06 8.21 3.67
C SER A 94 16.12 9.31 3.60
N SER A 95 15.86 10.45 4.23
CA SER A 95 16.84 11.54 4.29
C SER A 95 18.18 11.14 4.92
N SER A 96 18.21 10.14 5.81
CA SER A 96 19.44 9.68 6.47
C SER A 96 20.34 8.80 5.60
N ASN A 97 19.84 8.28 4.48
CA ASN A 97 20.60 7.50 3.50
C ASN A 97 20.54 8.11 2.09
N GLY A 98 20.38 9.44 2.02
CA GLY A 98 20.39 10.16 0.74
C GLY A 98 19.25 9.76 -0.18
N TRP A 99 18.11 9.35 0.39
CA TRP A 99 16.93 8.87 -0.33
C TRP A 99 17.18 7.62 -1.17
N VAL A 100 18.22 6.85 -0.85
CA VAL A 100 18.53 5.58 -1.51
C VAL A 100 17.86 4.45 -0.75
N GLY A 101 17.06 3.66 -1.46
CA GLY A 101 16.45 2.44 -0.97
C GLY A 101 17.00 1.19 -1.64
N VAL A 102 16.97 0.06 -0.94
CA VAL A 102 17.26 -1.27 -1.48
C VAL A 102 16.13 -2.20 -1.09
N ASN A 103 15.51 -2.80 -2.11
CA ASN A 103 14.36 -3.70 -1.95
C ASN A 103 14.74 -5.09 -2.46
N MET A 104 14.30 -6.10 -1.72
CA MET A 104 14.30 -7.50 -2.14
C MET A 104 12.88 -7.90 -2.54
N TYR A 105 12.75 -8.53 -3.70
CA TYR A 105 11.50 -8.94 -4.32
C TYR A 105 11.45 -10.47 -4.28
N VAL A 106 10.49 -11.03 -3.57
CA VAL A 106 10.35 -12.47 -3.33
C VAL A 106 9.00 -12.98 -3.86
N ASP A 107 8.90 -14.28 -4.14
CA ASP A 107 7.64 -14.90 -4.52
C ASP A 107 6.69 -14.91 -3.31
N ASP A 108 5.56 -14.21 -3.41
CA ASP A 108 4.57 -14.12 -2.34
C ASP A 108 3.95 -15.50 -1.99
N LYS A 109 4.11 -16.46 -2.90
CA LYS A 109 3.64 -17.84 -2.77
C LYS A 109 4.78 -18.83 -2.58
N GLY A 110 5.96 -18.39 -2.15
CA GLY A 110 7.10 -19.29 -1.94
C GLY A 110 6.80 -20.47 -1.00
N ILE A 111 6.03 -20.23 0.08
CA ILE A 111 5.58 -21.30 1.00
C ILE A 111 4.52 -22.21 0.33
N PRO A 112 3.39 -21.69 -0.19
CA PRO A 112 2.41 -22.52 -0.92
C PRO A 112 2.96 -23.29 -2.12
N LYS A 113 3.98 -22.77 -2.81
CA LYS A 113 4.67 -23.46 -3.91
C LYS A 113 5.72 -24.48 -3.43
N ASN A 114 5.90 -24.60 -2.12
CA ASN A 114 6.93 -25.41 -1.48
C ASN A 114 8.33 -25.16 -2.08
N LEU A 115 8.64 -23.88 -2.36
CA LEU A 115 9.95 -23.51 -2.89
C LEU A 115 11.04 -23.76 -1.84
N PRO A 116 12.27 -24.12 -2.27
CA PRO A 116 13.38 -24.33 -1.35
C PRO A 116 13.72 -23.04 -0.59
N VAL A 117 14.16 -23.19 0.66
CA VAL A 117 14.64 -22.05 1.47
C VAL A 117 15.91 -21.50 0.84
N ASN A 118 15.88 -20.22 0.48
CA ASN A 118 17.00 -19.49 -0.06
C ASN A 118 17.83 -18.93 1.10
N ARG A 119 18.81 -19.73 1.54
CA ARG A 119 19.68 -19.36 2.67
C ARG A 119 20.44 -18.06 2.42
N ARG A 120 20.95 -17.86 1.19
CA ARG A 120 21.71 -16.65 0.83
C ARG A 120 20.86 -15.39 0.91
N ALA A 121 19.63 -15.41 0.37
CA ALA A 121 18.72 -14.27 0.48
C ALA A 121 18.26 -14.02 1.92
N THR A 122 18.02 -15.10 2.68
CA THR A 122 17.68 -15.04 4.11
C THR A 122 18.81 -14.40 4.92
N GLU A 123 20.06 -14.80 4.65
CA GLU A 123 21.26 -14.21 5.25
C GLU A 123 21.38 -12.73 4.91
N ILE A 124 21.21 -12.32 3.64
CA ILE A 124 21.23 -10.90 3.25
C ILE A 124 20.21 -10.07 4.06
N SER A 125 18.98 -10.56 4.21
CA SER A 125 17.96 -9.85 5.01
C SER A 125 18.33 -9.75 6.50
N SER A 126 18.94 -10.81 7.03
CA SER A 126 19.40 -10.85 8.42
C SER A 126 20.58 -9.90 8.64
N GLU A 127 21.52 -9.85 7.70
CA GLU A 127 22.65 -8.92 7.72
C GLU A 127 22.18 -7.45 7.63
N CYS A 128 21.06 -7.18 6.97
CA CYS A 128 20.40 -5.87 6.94
C CYS A 128 19.61 -5.54 8.23
N GLY A 129 19.55 -6.43 9.21
CA GLY A 129 18.82 -6.23 10.47
C GLY A 129 17.30 -6.50 10.38
N ILE A 130 16.83 -7.17 9.32
CA ILE A 130 15.43 -7.56 9.13
C ILE A 130 15.30 -9.05 8.76
N PRO A 131 15.56 -9.96 9.71
CA PRO A 131 15.61 -11.40 9.43
C PRO A 131 14.27 -11.89 8.84
N THR A 132 14.33 -12.32 7.58
CA THR A 132 13.16 -12.76 6.80
C THR A 132 13.49 -14.10 6.14
N GLU A 133 12.70 -15.15 6.41
CA GLU A 133 12.85 -16.43 5.69
C GLU A 133 12.42 -16.23 4.24
N VAL A 134 13.36 -16.41 3.31
CA VAL A 134 13.09 -16.30 1.87
C VAL A 134 12.99 -17.69 1.24
N ARG A 135 11.96 -17.91 0.41
CA ARG A 135 11.77 -19.15 -0.34
C ARG A 135 11.74 -18.90 -1.84
N GLY A 136 12.47 -19.72 -2.58
CA GLY A 136 12.67 -19.51 -4.01
C GLY A 136 13.70 -18.43 -4.31
N ASP A 137 13.84 -18.10 -5.59
CA ASP A 137 14.74 -17.04 -6.03
C ASP A 137 14.32 -15.70 -5.41
N ALA A 138 15.30 -14.82 -5.21
CA ALA A 138 15.07 -13.46 -4.77
C ALA A 138 15.73 -12.49 -5.74
N TYR A 139 15.13 -11.32 -5.93
CA TYR A 139 15.69 -10.27 -6.78
C TYR A 139 15.92 -9.01 -5.95
N ILE A 140 17.09 -8.39 -6.03
CA ILE A 140 17.43 -7.22 -5.23
C ILE A 140 17.72 -6.06 -6.17
N SER A 141 17.04 -4.94 -5.93
CA SER A 141 17.17 -3.71 -6.72
C SER A 141 17.34 -2.51 -5.80
N ARG A 142 18.20 -1.59 -6.25
CA ARG A 142 18.34 -0.26 -5.65
C ARG A 142 17.40 0.73 -6.34
N LEU A 143 16.92 1.69 -5.56
CA LEU A 143 16.15 2.82 -6.03
C LEU A 143 16.57 4.10 -5.30
N CYS A 144 16.25 5.23 -5.89
CA CYS A 144 16.20 6.52 -5.23
C CYS A 144 14.74 6.96 -5.23
N ASP A 145 14.23 7.28 -4.04
CA ASP A 145 12.88 7.82 -3.81
C ASP A 145 13.01 8.95 -2.80
N ASP A 146 13.05 10.19 -3.30
CA ASP A 146 13.10 11.39 -2.46
C ASP A 146 11.74 11.76 -1.86
N GLN A 147 10.71 10.95 -2.10
CA GLN A 147 9.31 11.17 -1.70
C GLN A 147 8.68 12.42 -2.30
N GLU A 148 9.42 13.11 -3.17
CA GLU A 148 9.00 14.23 -3.97
C GLU A 148 8.95 13.75 -5.42
N ASP A 149 9.90 14.16 -6.26
CA ASP A 149 9.81 13.99 -7.71
C ASP A 149 10.68 12.90 -8.29
N LYS A 150 11.64 12.42 -7.52
CA LYS A 150 12.66 11.51 -7.98
C LYS A 150 12.34 10.10 -7.49
N PHE A 151 11.67 9.35 -8.36
CA PHE A 151 11.61 7.89 -8.27
C PHE A 151 12.36 7.28 -9.46
N GLU A 152 13.55 6.75 -9.21
CA GLU A 152 14.36 6.10 -10.24
C GLU A 152 15.07 4.88 -9.67
N ARG A 153 15.25 3.83 -10.46
CA ARG A 153 16.14 2.73 -10.06
C ARG A 153 17.59 3.14 -10.22
N GLN A 154 18.46 2.54 -9.44
CA GLN A 154 19.90 2.73 -9.60
C GLN A 154 20.55 1.37 -9.75
N ASP A 155 21.71 1.35 -10.40
CA ASP A 155 22.46 0.13 -10.55
C ASP A 155 22.80 -0.45 -9.18
N LEU A 156 22.47 -1.73 -9.02
CA LEU A 156 22.99 -2.59 -7.98
C LEU A 156 23.76 -3.72 -8.66
N THR A 157 25.07 -3.73 -8.44
CA THR A 157 25.98 -4.66 -9.11
C THR A 157 26.38 -5.83 -8.23
N LEU A 158 26.89 -6.90 -8.83
CA LEU A 158 27.38 -8.08 -8.09
C LEU A 158 28.46 -7.75 -7.06
N ARG A 159 29.23 -6.69 -7.29
CA ARG A 159 30.29 -6.25 -6.36
C ARG A 159 29.74 -5.75 -5.03
N GLU A 160 28.46 -5.39 -5.01
CA GLU A 160 27.76 -4.85 -3.85
C GLU A 160 26.91 -5.92 -3.15
N MET A 161 26.98 -7.17 -3.59
CA MET A 161 26.23 -8.31 -3.03
C MET A 161 27.03 -9.05 -1.95
N SER A 162 27.63 -8.30 -1.02
CA SER A 162 28.40 -8.83 0.10
C SER A 162 27.92 -8.25 1.43
N ALA A 163 28.08 -9.00 2.53
CA ALA A 163 27.67 -8.57 3.87
C ALA A 163 28.42 -7.31 4.35
N ASP A 164 29.62 -7.06 3.81
CA ASP A 164 30.44 -5.91 4.13
C ASP A 164 30.21 -4.71 3.19
N ALA A 165 29.29 -4.81 2.22
CA ALA A 165 28.98 -3.70 1.33
C ALA A 165 28.46 -2.49 2.12
N PRO A 166 28.83 -1.24 1.75
CA PRO A 166 28.42 -0.05 2.49
C PRO A 166 26.91 0.05 2.72
N TRP A 167 26.10 -0.25 1.70
CA TRP A 167 24.65 -0.19 1.82
C TRP A 167 24.08 -1.22 2.80
N VAL A 168 24.71 -2.39 2.99
CA VAL A 168 24.27 -3.41 3.96
C VAL A 168 24.53 -2.91 5.39
N ARG A 169 25.66 -2.25 5.62
CA ARG A 169 25.98 -1.63 6.92
C ARG A 169 25.02 -0.48 7.23
N ASP A 170 24.69 0.34 6.23
CA ASP A 170 23.72 1.41 6.35
C ASP A 170 22.31 0.87 6.61
N ALA A 171 21.92 -0.20 5.92
CA ALA A 171 20.66 -0.90 6.12
C ALA A 171 20.55 -1.44 7.56
N ARG A 172 21.58 -2.14 8.04
CA ARG A 172 21.66 -2.64 9.42
C ARG A 172 21.47 -1.50 10.42
N ARG A 173 22.28 -0.45 10.30
CA ARG A 173 22.20 0.71 11.20
C ARG A 173 20.80 1.32 11.19
N TYR A 174 20.23 1.56 10.01
CA TYR A 174 18.88 2.10 9.87
C TYR A 174 17.83 1.22 10.56
N ASN A 175 17.85 -0.10 10.31
CA ASN A 175 16.86 -1.02 10.84
C ASN A 175 17.01 -1.26 12.34
N GLU A 176 18.24 -1.32 12.86
CA GLU A 176 18.53 -1.39 14.29
C GLU A 176 18.07 -0.11 15.01
N GLU A 177 18.36 1.06 14.46
CA GLU A 177 17.86 2.33 15.00
C GLU A 177 16.34 2.38 14.97
N ARG A 178 15.71 1.92 13.88
CA ARG A 178 14.26 1.83 13.78
C ARG A 178 13.67 0.88 14.81
N ALA A 179 14.29 -0.28 15.01
CA ALA A 179 13.88 -1.26 16.03
C ALA A 179 14.04 -0.68 17.45
N ALA A 180 15.14 0.04 17.70
CA ALA A 180 15.43 0.69 18.98
C ALA A 180 14.48 1.86 19.31
N ARG A 181 14.05 2.63 18.29
CA ARG A 181 13.00 3.66 18.43
C ARG A 181 11.63 3.06 18.80
N GLY A 182 11.47 1.74 18.60
CA GLY A 182 10.20 1.06 18.70
C GLY A 182 9.26 1.45 17.57
N PRO A 183 8.02 0.93 17.54
CA PRO A 183 6.99 1.47 16.68
C PRO A 183 6.87 2.99 16.92
N PRO A 184 6.48 3.80 15.90
CA PRO A 184 6.29 5.23 16.07
C PRO A 184 5.56 5.49 17.39
N GLN A 185 6.16 6.34 18.22
CA GLN A 185 5.60 6.72 19.51
C GLN A 185 4.26 7.39 19.22
N ILE A 186 3.19 6.60 19.33
CA ILE A 186 1.85 7.11 19.23
C ILE A 186 1.73 8.10 20.39
N PRO A 187 1.39 9.38 20.15
CA PRO A 187 1.34 10.38 21.22
C PRO A 187 0.52 9.85 22.39
N ASP A 188 0.75 10.29 23.64
CA ASP A 188 -0.03 9.75 24.77
C ASP A 188 -1.55 9.97 24.62
N SER A 189 -1.96 10.95 23.81
CA SER A 189 -3.35 11.15 23.38
C SER A 189 -3.93 10.00 22.51
N TRP A 190 -3.07 9.12 22.00
CA TRP A 190 -3.37 7.92 21.24
C TRP A 190 -3.04 6.63 22.01
N ARG A 191 -2.16 6.67 23.03
CA ARG A 191 -1.97 5.55 23.98
C ARG A 191 -3.16 5.48 24.93
N GLY A 192 -4.11 4.63 24.56
CA GLY A 192 -5.39 4.45 25.27
C GLY A 192 -6.51 4.02 24.33
N GLN A 193 -6.32 4.16 23.01
CA GLN A 193 -7.26 3.67 21.98
C GLN A 193 -6.97 2.22 21.54
N GLY A 194 -6.07 1.52 22.26
CA GLY A 194 -5.65 0.15 21.95
C GLY A 194 -5.69 -0.83 23.13
N GLN A 195 -6.06 -0.39 24.34
CA GLN A 195 -6.75 -1.31 25.23
C GLN A 195 -8.18 -1.33 24.71
N ARG A 196 -8.61 -2.46 24.14
CA ARG A 196 -10.02 -2.70 23.88
C ARG A 196 -10.71 -2.48 25.22
N ALA A 197 -11.44 -1.37 25.35
CA ALA A 197 -12.41 -1.22 26.43
C ALA A 197 -13.20 -2.53 26.50
N PRO A 198 -13.63 -3.01 27.68
CA PRO A 198 -14.52 -4.17 27.76
C PRO A 198 -15.57 -3.98 26.68
N ALA A 199 -15.64 -4.94 25.75
CA ALA A 199 -16.37 -4.76 24.50
C ALA A 199 -17.74 -4.21 24.87
N ALA A 200 -18.06 -3.02 24.34
CA ALA A 200 -19.43 -2.54 24.39
C ALA A 200 -20.31 -3.71 23.91
N PRO A 201 -21.46 -3.96 24.55
CA PRO A 201 -22.34 -5.04 24.13
C PRO A 201 -22.50 -4.99 22.61
N PRO A 202 -22.47 -6.15 21.92
CA PRO A 202 -22.45 -6.19 20.46
C PRO A 202 -23.56 -5.30 19.92
N ALA A 203 -23.16 -4.27 19.16
CA ALA A 203 -24.10 -3.35 18.57
C ALA A 203 -24.96 -4.11 17.56
N ASP A 204 -26.27 -3.85 17.57
CA ASP A 204 -27.18 -4.38 16.57
C ASP A 204 -26.77 -3.82 15.19
N ALA A 205 -26.37 -4.71 14.28
CA ALA A 205 -25.90 -4.33 12.96
C ALA A 205 -26.96 -3.59 12.15
N LEU A 206 -28.23 -3.97 12.29
CA LEU A 206 -29.33 -3.34 11.58
C LEU A 206 -29.54 -1.91 12.09
N GLU A 207 -29.46 -1.69 13.40
CA GLU A 207 -29.54 -0.35 14.00
C GLU A 207 -28.38 0.54 13.53
N CYS A 208 -27.14 0.04 13.58
CA CYS A 208 -25.97 0.80 13.12
C CYS A 208 -26.03 1.11 11.62
N LEU A 209 -26.44 0.16 10.77
CA LEU A 209 -26.60 0.38 9.33
C LEU A 209 -27.72 1.38 9.03
N SER A 210 -28.81 1.36 9.81
CA SER A 210 -29.90 2.33 9.71
C SER A 210 -29.43 3.72 10.13
N ALA A 211 -28.77 3.84 11.28
CA ALA A 211 -28.24 5.09 11.79
C ALA A 211 -27.20 5.70 10.84
N ALA A 212 -26.30 4.89 10.28
CA ALA A 212 -25.34 5.32 9.27
C ALA A 212 -26.03 5.85 8.01
N THR A 213 -27.11 5.20 7.57
CA THR A 213 -27.93 5.66 6.43
C THR A 213 -28.56 7.02 6.71
N ASP A 214 -29.13 7.22 7.90
CA ASP A 214 -29.74 8.48 8.32
C ASP A 214 -28.71 9.61 8.40
N HIS A 215 -27.56 9.34 9.02
CA HIS A 215 -26.46 10.29 9.09
C HIS A 215 -25.92 10.64 7.70
N ARG A 216 -25.73 9.65 6.81
CA ARG A 216 -25.32 9.91 5.42
C ARG A 216 -26.35 10.77 4.68
N ALA A 217 -27.65 10.55 4.89
CA ALA A 217 -28.70 11.34 4.28
C ALA A 217 -28.70 12.80 4.78
N LYS A 218 -28.59 13.01 6.09
CA LYS A 218 -28.46 14.35 6.71
C LYS A 218 -27.20 15.07 6.21
N GLY A 219 -26.07 14.36 6.14
CA GLY A 219 -24.82 14.90 5.61
C GLY A 219 -24.94 15.29 4.14
N THR A 220 -25.66 14.49 3.33
CA THR A 220 -25.93 14.80 1.92
C THR A 220 -26.83 16.02 1.76
N ALA A 221 -27.85 16.17 2.61
CA ALA A 221 -28.72 17.33 2.62
C ALA A 221 -27.96 18.61 3.00
N ALA A 222 -27.16 18.57 4.06
CA ALA A 222 -26.31 19.68 4.48
C ALA A 222 -25.29 20.07 3.40
N PHE A 223 -24.65 19.08 2.76
CA PHE A 223 -23.71 19.31 1.66
C PHE A 223 -24.38 20.03 0.48
N LYS A 224 -25.60 19.62 0.11
CA LYS A 224 -26.38 20.29 -0.95
C LYS A 224 -26.79 21.72 -0.57
N ALA A 225 -26.97 21.99 0.72
CA ALA A 225 -27.25 23.33 1.23
C ALA A 225 -26.00 24.21 1.34
N GLY A 226 -24.81 23.68 1.04
CA GLY A 226 -23.53 24.38 1.19
C GLY A 226 -23.00 24.43 2.63
N ASP A 227 -23.71 23.80 3.58
CA ASP A 227 -23.25 23.65 4.97
C ASP A 227 -22.32 22.44 5.09
N TYR A 228 -21.07 22.64 4.65
CA TYR A 228 -20.07 21.58 4.63
C TYR A 228 -19.63 21.16 6.04
N ALA A 229 -19.71 22.05 7.03
CA ALA A 229 -19.36 21.74 8.42
C ALA A 229 -20.33 20.72 9.02
N THR A 230 -21.64 20.96 8.88
CA THR A 230 -22.66 20.00 9.30
C THR A 230 -22.59 18.71 8.47
N ALA A 231 -22.26 18.82 7.17
CA ALA A 231 -22.05 17.63 6.32
C ALA A 231 -20.91 16.74 6.85
N VAL A 232 -19.73 17.30 7.16
CA VAL A 232 -18.60 16.56 7.73
C VAL A 232 -18.99 15.90 9.05
N THR A 233 -19.67 16.61 9.95
CA THR A 233 -20.12 16.06 11.23
C THR A 233 -20.99 14.82 11.03
N HIS A 234 -21.98 14.91 10.14
CA HIS A 234 -22.86 13.78 9.87
C HIS A 234 -22.17 12.63 9.12
N TYR A 235 -21.25 12.90 8.20
CA TYR A 235 -20.49 11.81 7.57
C TYR A 235 -19.54 11.12 8.55
N LYS A 236 -18.92 11.85 9.49
CA LYS A 236 -18.12 11.26 10.58
C LYS A 236 -18.98 10.37 11.48
N GLN A 237 -20.17 10.85 11.89
CA GLN A 237 -21.13 10.04 12.65
C GLN A 237 -21.57 8.78 11.89
N ALA A 238 -21.81 8.87 10.58
CA ALA A 238 -22.11 7.68 9.77
C ALA A 238 -20.94 6.69 9.75
N ALA A 239 -19.70 7.19 9.63
CA ALA A 239 -18.52 6.34 9.65
C ALA A 239 -18.31 5.67 11.02
N ASP A 240 -18.59 6.38 12.12
CA ASP A 240 -18.50 5.86 13.49
C ASP A 240 -19.52 4.74 13.72
N GLU A 241 -20.77 4.90 13.26
CA GLU A 241 -21.78 3.83 13.35
C GLU A 241 -21.38 2.57 12.56
N LEU A 242 -20.80 2.75 11.37
CA LEU A 242 -20.29 1.64 10.56
C LEU A 242 -19.07 0.97 11.21
N ALA A 243 -18.22 1.73 11.90
CA ALA A 243 -17.05 1.20 12.59
C ALA A 243 -17.43 0.30 13.77
N ARG A 244 -18.55 0.56 14.46
CA ARG A 244 -19.05 -0.26 15.58
C ARG A 244 -19.35 -1.71 15.19
N VAL A 245 -19.62 -1.95 13.91
CA VAL A 245 -20.04 -3.24 13.36
C VAL A 245 -19.08 -3.78 12.30
N LEU A 246 -17.95 -3.08 12.08
CA LEU A 246 -16.96 -3.43 11.06
C LEU A 246 -16.31 -4.80 11.29
N ASP A 247 -16.16 -5.17 12.57
CA ASP A 247 -15.59 -6.46 12.99
C ASP A 247 -16.59 -7.62 12.87
N GLN A 248 -17.84 -7.38 12.45
CA GLN A 248 -18.87 -8.41 12.30
C GLN A 248 -18.87 -8.96 10.85
N PRO A 249 -18.32 -10.15 10.59
CA PRO A 249 -18.09 -10.62 9.22
C PRO A 249 -19.38 -10.80 8.42
N ALA A 250 -20.45 -11.24 9.09
CA ALA A 250 -21.78 -11.45 8.49
C ALA A 250 -22.38 -10.18 7.85
N HIS A 251 -21.94 -8.99 8.27
CA HIS A 251 -22.44 -7.71 7.78
C HIS A 251 -21.39 -6.93 7.00
N ARG A 252 -20.18 -7.50 6.81
CA ARG A 252 -19.04 -6.78 6.24
C ARG A 252 -19.33 -6.20 4.86
N GLN A 253 -19.99 -6.96 4.00
CA GLN A 253 -20.38 -6.47 2.68
C GLN A 253 -21.33 -5.27 2.76
N ALA A 254 -22.41 -5.37 3.55
CA ALA A 254 -23.38 -4.28 3.73
C ALA A 254 -22.74 -3.03 4.36
N VAL A 255 -21.79 -3.25 5.27
CA VAL A 255 -20.99 -2.17 5.87
C VAL A 255 -20.11 -1.50 4.82
N ASP A 256 -19.34 -2.25 4.02
CA ASP A 256 -18.45 -1.67 3.01
C ASP A 256 -19.22 -0.96 1.89
N GLU A 257 -20.39 -1.49 1.48
CA GLU A 257 -21.32 -0.84 0.54
C GLU A 257 -21.77 0.55 1.02
N GLN A 258 -21.93 0.75 2.33
CA GLN A 258 -22.24 2.07 2.91
C GLN A 258 -21.00 2.92 3.18
N ARG A 259 -19.89 2.31 3.62
CA ARG A 259 -18.65 3.02 3.98
C ARG A 259 -18.05 3.73 2.78
N LEU A 260 -18.02 3.09 1.60
CA LEU A 260 -17.45 3.70 0.40
C LEU A 260 -18.09 5.07 0.06
N PRO A 261 -19.42 5.19 -0.13
CA PRO A 261 -20.04 6.48 -0.41
C PRO A 261 -19.94 7.47 0.77
N VAL A 262 -19.94 7.01 2.02
CA VAL A 262 -19.73 7.88 3.19
C VAL A 262 -18.35 8.54 3.13
N HIS A 263 -17.28 7.75 2.96
CA HIS A 263 -15.92 8.27 2.92
C HIS A 263 -15.63 9.11 1.68
N LEU A 264 -16.21 8.75 0.52
CA LEU A 264 -16.17 9.59 -0.67
C LEU A 264 -16.80 10.97 -0.41
N ASN A 265 -18.00 11.01 0.18
CA ASN A 265 -18.69 12.26 0.45
C ASN A 265 -18.00 13.08 1.55
N LEU A 266 -17.48 12.42 2.59
CA LEU A 266 -16.66 13.05 3.62
C LEU A 266 -15.43 13.73 3.01
N ALA A 267 -14.69 13.03 2.14
CA ALA A 267 -13.53 13.62 1.46
C ALA A 267 -13.91 14.87 0.65
N SER A 268 -15.05 14.83 -0.04
CA SER A 268 -15.57 15.97 -0.78
C SER A 268 -15.91 17.16 0.13
N ALA A 269 -16.54 16.91 1.28
CA ALA A 269 -16.92 17.94 2.24
C ALA A 269 -15.69 18.55 2.93
N CYS A 270 -14.70 17.73 3.28
CA CYS A 270 -13.41 18.19 3.81
C CYS A 270 -12.65 19.07 2.80
N LEU A 271 -12.67 18.72 1.50
CA LEU A 271 -12.08 19.56 0.46
C LEU A 271 -12.76 20.94 0.36
N SER A 272 -14.10 20.98 0.46
CA SER A 272 -14.87 22.23 0.46
C SER A 272 -14.60 23.10 1.70
N LEU A 273 -14.19 22.50 2.83
CA LEU A 273 -13.78 23.20 4.06
C LEU A 273 -12.28 23.50 4.13
N GLU A 274 -11.52 23.23 3.07
CA GLU A 274 -10.06 23.38 3.07
C GLU A 274 -9.36 22.55 4.16
N GLN A 275 -9.87 21.35 4.42
CA GLN A 275 -9.29 20.36 5.34
C GLN A 275 -8.65 19.20 4.54
N PRO A 276 -7.51 19.42 3.85
CA PRO A 276 -6.97 18.46 2.92
C PRO A 276 -6.45 17.17 3.60
N TYR A 277 -5.92 17.24 4.82
CA TYR A 277 -5.45 16.04 5.53
C TYR A 277 -6.60 15.08 5.88
N ASP A 278 -7.73 15.61 6.33
CA ASP A 278 -8.93 14.80 6.62
C ASP A 278 -9.53 14.23 5.32
N ALA A 279 -9.46 14.98 4.22
CA ALA A 279 -9.86 14.48 2.91
C ALA A 279 -8.98 13.32 2.43
N ILE A 280 -7.65 13.38 2.64
CA ILE A 280 -6.72 12.29 2.30
C ILE A 280 -7.07 11.04 3.10
N LYS A 281 -7.25 11.14 4.43
CA LYS A 281 -7.62 9.99 5.27
C LYS A 281 -8.93 9.34 4.82
N ALA A 282 -9.94 10.14 4.50
CA ALA A 282 -11.20 9.63 3.99
C ALA A 282 -11.04 8.95 2.62
N CYS A 283 -10.18 9.48 1.74
CA CYS A 283 -9.86 8.82 0.48
C CYS A 283 -9.08 7.51 0.67
N ASP A 284 -8.16 7.44 1.63
CA ASP A 284 -7.40 6.22 1.92
C ASP A 284 -8.35 5.08 2.30
N VAL A 285 -9.31 5.33 3.20
CA VAL A 285 -10.34 4.34 3.57
C VAL A 285 -11.22 3.96 2.37
N ALA A 286 -11.61 4.92 1.53
CA ALA A 286 -12.38 4.62 0.33
C ALA A 286 -11.60 3.71 -0.66
N LEU A 287 -10.27 3.89 -0.76
CA LEU A 287 -9.39 3.10 -1.62
C LEU A 287 -9.05 1.72 -1.03
N GLU A 288 -9.09 1.58 0.29
CA GLU A 288 -9.04 0.25 0.94
C GLU A 288 -10.26 -0.58 0.59
N ILE A 289 -11.45 0.05 0.46
CA ILE A 289 -12.70 -0.61 0.10
C ILE A 289 -12.76 -0.89 -1.40
N ASP A 290 -12.48 0.12 -2.22
CA ASP A 290 -12.43 -0.01 -3.68
C ASP A 290 -11.17 0.68 -4.25
N PRO A 291 -10.12 -0.11 -4.56
CA PRO A 291 -8.88 0.41 -5.16
C PRO A 291 -9.06 1.05 -6.54
N LYS A 292 -10.22 0.88 -7.19
CA LYS A 292 -10.56 1.46 -8.49
C LYS A 292 -11.52 2.65 -8.37
N ALA A 293 -11.81 3.13 -7.16
CA ALA A 293 -12.68 4.27 -6.95
C ALA A 293 -12.07 5.58 -7.50
N VAL A 294 -12.45 5.94 -8.73
CA VAL A 294 -11.93 7.12 -9.46
C VAL A 294 -12.09 8.41 -8.65
N LYS A 295 -13.24 8.59 -8.00
CA LYS A 295 -13.52 9.76 -7.16
C LYS A 295 -12.57 9.87 -5.96
N ALA A 296 -12.14 8.76 -5.38
CA ALA A 296 -11.20 8.76 -4.26
C ALA A 296 -9.80 9.17 -4.75
N TRP A 297 -9.31 8.57 -5.84
CA TRP A 297 -8.04 8.96 -6.47
C TRP A 297 -8.02 10.43 -6.86
N PHE A 298 -9.08 10.91 -7.51
CA PHE A 298 -9.20 12.31 -7.92
C PHE A 298 -9.19 13.28 -6.73
N ARG A 299 -10.03 13.04 -5.71
CA ARG A 299 -10.14 13.89 -4.52
C ARG A 299 -8.87 13.87 -3.67
N ARG A 300 -8.22 12.72 -3.53
CA ARG A 300 -6.91 12.60 -2.88
C ARG A 300 -5.86 13.41 -3.62
N GLY A 301 -5.87 13.37 -4.95
CA GLY A 301 -5.05 14.22 -5.80
C GLY A 301 -5.27 15.71 -5.54
N GLN A 302 -6.52 16.16 -5.53
CA GLN A 302 -6.88 17.56 -5.21
C GLN A 302 -6.44 17.97 -3.80
N ALA A 303 -6.57 17.09 -2.82
CA ALA A 303 -6.11 17.33 -1.46
C ALA A 303 -4.59 17.47 -1.38
N CYS A 304 -3.85 16.62 -2.09
CA CYS A 304 -2.38 16.71 -2.20
C CYS A 304 -1.93 18.02 -2.86
N VAL A 305 -2.63 18.52 -3.90
CA VAL A 305 -2.35 19.85 -4.48
C VAL A 305 -2.50 20.94 -3.43
N LYS A 306 -3.59 20.92 -2.62
CA LYS A 306 -3.83 21.92 -1.57
C LYS A 306 -2.73 21.96 -0.50
N ILE A 307 -2.09 20.83 -0.19
CA ILE A 307 -0.94 20.77 0.74
C ILE A 307 0.42 20.86 0.03
N ARG A 308 0.44 21.22 -1.25
CA ARG A 308 1.64 21.35 -2.08
C ARG A 308 2.49 20.08 -2.20
N GLN A 309 1.88 18.92 -2.00
CA GLN A 309 2.49 17.62 -2.32
C GLN A 309 2.19 17.28 -3.79
N PHE A 310 2.69 18.11 -4.70
CA PHE A 310 2.48 17.95 -6.15
C PHE A 310 2.86 16.58 -6.70
N PRO A 311 3.91 15.89 -6.21
CA PRO A 311 4.29 14.61 -6.81
C PRO A 311 3.30 13.49 -6.42
N ALA A 312 2.86 13.49 -5.16
CA ALA A 312 1.77 12.64 -4.71
C ALA A 312 0.45 13.00 -5.43
N ALA A 313 0.16 14.29 -5.63
CA ALA A 313 -1.00 14.74 -6.37
C ALA A 313 -1.00 14.22 -7.82
N ARG A 314 0.12 14.38 -8.53
CA ARG A 314 0.34 13.86 -9.89
C ARG A 314 0.08 12.37 -9.96
N ARG A 315 0.65 11.57 -9.05
CA ARG A 315 0.43 10.12 -9.00
C ARG A 315 -1.04 9.76 -8.83
N ASN A 316 -1.73 10.40 -7.89
CA ASN A 316 -3.16 10.15 -7.64
C ASN A 316 -4.04 10.58 -8.84
N LEU A 317 -3.77 11.74 -9.43
CA LEU A 317 -4.51 12.28 -10.59
C LEU A 317 -4.24 11.47 -11.86
N HIS A 318 -3.00 11.01 -12.08
CA HIS A 318 -2.67 10.10 -13.18
C HIS A 318 -3.42 8.78 -13.03
N ARG A 319 -3.47 8.21 -11.82
CA ARG A 319 -4.24 6.99 -11.58
C ARG A 319 -5.73 7.18 -11.85
N ALA A 320 -6.30 8.32 -11.48
CA ALA A 320 -7.68 8.66 -11.80
C ALA A 320 -7.89 8.80 -13.32
N ALA A 321 -6.92 9.37 -14.05
CA ALA A 321 -6.98 9.54 -15.50
C ALA A 321 -6.82 8.21 -16.27
N GLU A 322 -6.04 7.26 -15.75
CA GLU A 322 -5.96 5.90 -16.32
C GLU A 322 -7.31 5.18 -16.26
N LEU A 323 -8.05 5.37 -15.17
CA LEU A 323 -9.34 4.72 -14.95
C LEU A 323 -10.47 5.41 -15.72
N GLU A 324 -10.42 6.74 -15.87
CA GLU A 324 -11.35 7.51 -16.70
C GLU A 324 -10.63 8.48 -17.67
N PRO A 325 -10.08 7.98 -18.79
CA PRO A 325 -9.28 8.79 -19.72
C PRO A 325 -10.05 9.95 -20.37
N GLN A 326 -11.36 9.82 -20.48
CA GLN A 326 -12.23 10.82 -21.12
C GLN A 326 -12.70 11.92 -20.16
N ASN A 327 -12.45 11.77 -18.84
CA ASN A 327 -12.91 12.74 -17.86
C ASN A 327 -12.08 14.03 -17.95
N ARG A 328 -12.72 15.10 -18.42
CA ARG A 328 -12.07 16.40 -18.65
C ARG A 328 -11.59 17.03 -17.34
N GLU A 329 -12.34 16.88 -16.25
CA GLU A 329 -12.01 17.51 -14.97
C GLU A 329 -10.70 16.94 -14.40
N ILE A 330 -10.54 15.61 -14.49
CA ILE A 330 -9.32 14.92 -14.04
C ILE A 330 -8.12 15.38 -14.85
N ARG A 331 -8.25 15.46 -16.19
CA ARG A 331 -7.17 15.93 -17.07
C ARG A 331 -6.78 17.38 -16.76
N GLN A 332 -7.75 18.25 -16.56
CA GLN A 332 -7.49 19.66 -16.20
C GLN A 332 -6.87 19.80 -14.81
N ALA A 333 -7.24 18.95 -13.84
CA ALA A 333 -6.59 18.95 -12.54
C ALA A 333 -5.14 18.45 -12.63
N LEU A 334 -4.87 17.42 -13.44
CA LEU A 334 -3.52 16.92 -13.68
C LEU A 334 -2.65 17.98 -14.36
N GLU A 335 -3.16 18.64 -15.41
CA GLU A 335 -2.47 19.73 -16.10
C GLU A 335 -2.16 20.89 -15.16
N ARG A 336 -3.14 21.35 -14.35
CA ARG A 336 -2.92 22.40 -13.35
C ARG A 336 -1.87 21.98 -12.30
N CYS A 337 -1.94 20.74 -11.82
CA CYS A 337 -0.95 20.21 -10.88
C CYS A 337 0.47 20.25 -11.45
N MET A 338 0.64 19.96 -12.75
CA MET A 338 1.94 20.03 -13.42
C MET A 338 2.44 21.47 -13.58
N LEU A 339 1.56 22.39 -14.00
CA LEU A 339 1.92 23.81 -14.14
C LEU A 339 2.30 24.46 -12.78
N GLU A 340 1.52 24.19 -11.73
CA GLU A 340 1.81 24.70 -10.39
C GLU A 340 3.12 24.13 -9.84
N TYR A 341 3.44 22.87 -10.17
CA TYR A 341 4.70 22.23 -9.82
C TYR A 341 5.90 22.89 -10.53
N GLU A 342 5.81 23.10 -11.84
CA GLU A 342 6.85 23.76 -12.65
C GLU A 342 7.11 25.20 -12.17
N SER A 343 6.05 25.95 -11.82
CA SER A 343 6.18 27.33 -11.31
C SER A 343 6.85 27.47 -9.95
N GLN A 344 7.05 26.37 -9.21
CA GLN A 344 7.75 26.36 -7.91
C GLN A 344 9.20 25.87 -8.01
N ALA A 345 9.60 25.38 -9.19
CA ALA A 345 10.97 24.97 -9.48
C ALA A 345 11.83 26.12 -10.07
N GLU A 346 11.19 27.24 -10.44
CA GLU A 346 11.81 28.52 -10.82
C GLU A 346 11.95 29.45 -9.60
#